data_AF-A0A2X1N9D4-F1
#
_entry.id   AF-A0A2X1N9D4-F1
#
_cell.length_a   1.000
_cell.length_b   1.000
_cell.length_c   1.000
_cell.angle_alpha   90.00
_cell.angle_beta   90.00
_cell.angle_gamma   90.00
#
_symmetry.space_group_name_H-M   'P 1'
#
loop_
_entity.id
_entity.type
_entity.pdbx_description
1 polymer ?
#
loop_
_entity_poly.entity_id
_entity_poly.type
_entity_poly.pdbx_seq_one_letter_code
_entity_poly.pdbx_strand_id
1 'polypeptide(L)'
;MLEKASVTKEILLPNGHDQMPLQQNIFEVMDKLREIYPQRKFVMSRFEEVFEKIEAQRDNLATLKGELLMANICACIAPSVLRVWISKLPTRVLK
;
A
#
# COMPACT_ATOMS: atom_id res chain seq x y z
N MET A 1 -8.11 1.76 -9.94
CA MET A 1 -7.57 0.39 -9.87
C MET A 1 -6.30 0.42 -9.05
N LEU A 2 -6.20 -0.43 -8.02
CA LEU A 2 -5.11 -0.50 -7.05
C LEU A 2 -3.72 -0.66 -7.70
N GLU A 3 -3.64 -1.31 -8.85
CA GLU A 3 -2.40 -1.49 -9.64
C GLU A 3 -1.77 -0.19 -10.11
N LYS A 4 -2.54 0.91 -10.20
CA LYS A 4 -1.99 2.22 -10.57
C LYS A 4 -1.14 2.84 -9.47
N ALA A 5 -1.33 2.42 -8.22
CA ALA A 5 -0.55 2.90 -7.07
C ALA A 5 0.71 2.06 -6.82
N SER A 6 0.86 0.92 -7.51
CA SER A 6 2.02 0.03 -7.37
C SER A 6 3.04 0.27 -8.47
N VAL A 7 4.29 0.58 -8.11
CA VAL A 7 5.40 0.73 -9.05
C VAL A 7 5.77 -0.60 -9.70
N THR A 8 5.67 -1.71 -8.95
CA THR A 8 5.95 -3.07 -9.45
C THR A 8 4.75 -3.71 -10.17
N LYS A 9 3.57 -3.07 -10.15
CA LYS A 9 2.25 -3.63 -10.55
C LYS A 9 1.77 -4.79 -9.68
N GLU A 10 2.58 -5.27 -8.74
CA GLU A 10 2.19 -6.32 -7.80
C GLU A 10 1.36 -5.74 -6.65
N ILE A 11 0.46 -6.56 -6.11
CA ILE A 11 -0.38 -6.21 -4.97
C ILE A 11 -0.06 -7.19 -3.85
N LEU A 12 0.37 -6.65 -2.71
CA LEU A 12 0.57 -7.41 -1.50
C LEU A 12 -0.74 -7.47 -0.71
N LEU A 13 -1.22 -8.67 -0.42
CA LEU A 13 -2.41 -8.91 0.39
C LEU A 13 -2.00 -9.57 1.70
N PRO A 14 -1.95 -8.83 2.82
CA PRO A 14 -1.62 -9.41 4.11
C PRO A 14 -2.74 -10.34 4.57
N ASN A 15 -2.43 -11.62 4.75
CA ASN A 15 -3.36 -12.63 5.26
C ASN A 15 -3.33 -12.69 6.78
N GLY A 16 -3.71 -11.60 7.45
CA GLY A 16 -3.58 -11.46 8.89
C GLY A 16 -4.06 -10.11 9.40
N HIS A 17 -4.55 -10.11 10.64
CA HIS A 17 -4.75 -8.89 11.44
C HIS A 17 -4.47 -9.21 12.93
N ASP A 18 -4.54 -8.21 13.80
CA ASP A 18 -4.28 -8.37 15.24
C ASP A 18 -5.13 -9.49 15.85
N GLN A 19 -4.46 -10.43 16.53
CA GLN A 19 -5.08 -11.57 17.21
C GLN A 19 -5.87 -12.52 16.28
N MET A 20 -5.65 -12.46 14.97
CA MET A 20 -6.27 -13.38 14.03
C MET A 20 -5.58 -14.76 14.11
N PRO A 21 -6.31 -15.85 14.36
CA PRO A 21 -5.77 -17.19 14.21
C PRO A 21 -5.32 -17.43 12.77
N LEU A 22 -4.35 -18.32 12.58
CA LEU A 22 -3.92 -18.73 11.24
C LEU A 22 -5.12 -19.26 10.45
N GLN A 23 -5.31 -18.76 9.23
CA GLN A 23 -6.37 -19.23 8.36
C GLN A 23 -6.08 -20.65 7.87
N GLN A 24 -6.84 -21.61 8.39
CA GLN A 24 -6.62 -23.03 8.12
C GLN A 24 -6.96 -23.43 6.67
N ASN A 25 -7.92 -22.76 6.05
CA ASN A 25 -8.42 -23.07 4.70
C ASN A 25 -7.82 -22.17 3.61
N ILE A 26 -6.64 -21.57 3.82
CA ILE A 26 -6.06 -20.60 2.89
C ILE A 26 -5.84 -21.18 1.48
N PHE A 27 -5.52 -22.47 1.37
CA PHE A 27 -5.32 -23.12 0.06
C PHE A 27 -6.61 -23.19 -0.76
N GLU A 28 -7.74 -23.55 -0.15
CA GLU A 28 -9.05 -23.57 -0.82
C GLU A 28 -9.46 -22.17 -1.28
N VAL A 29 -9.20 -21.15 -0.46
CA VAL A 29 -9.47 -19.75 -0.83
C VAL A 29 -8.60 -19.33 -2.01
N MET A 30 -7.32 -19.72 -2.02
CA MET A 30 -6.42 -19.45 -3.14
C MET A 30 -6.86 -20.13 -4.43
N ASP A 31 -7.39 -21.36 -4.36
CA ASP A 31 -7.96 -22.06 -5.52
C ASP A 31 -9.17 -21.30 -6.08
N LYS A 32 -10.12 -20.91 -5.20
CA LYS A 32 -11.27 -20.10 -5.62
C LYS A 32 -10.86 -18.77 -6.23
N LEU A 33 -9.86 -18.09 -5.66
CA LEU A 33 -9.37 -16.82 -6.21
C LEU A 33 -8.80 -16.98 -7.62
N ARG A 34 -8.08 -18.07 -7.89
CA ARG A 34 -7.58 -18.40 -9.23
C ARG A 34 -8.71 -18.71 -10.21
N GLU A 35 -9.77 -19.38 -9.75
CA GLU A 35 -10.94 -19.70 -10.56
C GLU A 35 -11.72 -18.43 -10.97
N ILE A 36 -12.05 -17.56 -10.02
CA ILE A 36 -12.93 -16.40 -10.26
C ILE A 36 -12.20 -15.20 -10.88
N TYR A 37 -10.86 -15.15 -10.77
CA TYR A 37 -10.02 -14.10 -11.36
C TYR A 37 -8.87 -14.71 -12.19
N PRO A 38 -9.17 -15.41 -13.30
CA PRO A 38 -8.17 -16.12 -14.10
C PRO A 38 -7.14 -15.20 -14.76
N GLN A 39 -7.47 -13.92 -14.95
CA GLN A 39 -6.57 -12.89 -15.45
C GLN A 39 -5.51 -12.44 -14.43
N ARG A 40 -5.61 -12.89 -13.17
CA ARG A 40 -4.69 -12.54 -12.09
C ARG A 40 -3.90 -13.77 -11.67
N LYS A 41 -2.61 -13.56 -11.36
CA LYS A 41 -1.76 -14.59 -10.77
C LYS A 41 -1.75 -14.42 -9.25
N PHE A 42 -2.34 -15.38 -8.54
CA PHE A 42 -2.27 -15.46 -7.08
C PHE A 42 -1.13 -16.37 -6.65
N VAL A 43 -0.25 -15.84 -5.81
CA VAL A 43 0.94 -16.55 -5.30
C VAL A 43 0.93 -16.47 -3.78
N MET A 44 1.17 -17.59 -3.12
CA MET A 44 1.49 -17.58 -1.69
C MET A 44 2.97 -17.25 -1.57
N SER A 45 3.28 -16.10 -0.99
CA SER A 45 4.62 -15.51 -0.99
C SER A 45 5.01 -15.06 0.41
N ARG A 46 6.22 -14.55 0.54
CA ARG A 46 6.79 -13.97 1.76
C ARG A 46 7.28 -12.56 1.45
N PHE A 47 7.50 -11.76 2.49
CA PHE A 47 7.92 -10.37 2.32
C PHE A 47 9.26 -10.24 1.60
N GLU A 48 10.18 -11.19 1.79
CA GLU A 48 11.52 -11.15 1.21
C GLU A 48 11.47 -11.08 -0.33
N GLU A 49 10.64 -11.91 -0.97
CA GLU A 49 10.47 -11.92 -2.43
C GLU A 49 9.88 -10.60 -2.96
N VAL A 50 9.07 -9.92 -2.14
CA VAL A 50 8.46 -8.64 -2.51
C VAL A 50 9.47 -7.51 -2.34
N PHE A 51 10.28 -7.54 -1.29
CA PHE A 51 11.32 -6.53 -1.05
C PHE A 51 12.38 -6.53 -2.13
N GLU A 52 12.81 -7.69 -2.64
CA GLU A 52 13.74 -7.77 -3.77
C GLU A 52 13.24 -7.00 -5.00
N LYS A 53 11.93 -7.12 -5.32
CA LYS A 53 11.32 -6.42 -6.45
C LYS A 53 11.17 -4.92 -6.22
N ILE A 54 10.86 -4.52 -4.98
CA ILE A 54 10.75 -3.11 -4.60
C ILE A 54 12.14 -2.45 -4.65
N GLU A 55 13.18 -3.13 -4.18
CA GLU A 55 14.56 -2.63 -4.18
C GLU A 55 15.06 -2.41 -5.61
N ALA A 56 14.71 -3.31 -6.55
CA ALA A 56 14.99 -3.12 -7.98
C ALA A 56 14.30 -1.88 -8.60
N GLN A 57 13.32 -1.29 -7.91
CA GLN A 57 12.60 -0.08 -8.30
C GLN A 57 12.96 1.13 -7.43
N ARG A 58 14.01 1.05 -6.61
CA ARG A 58 14.38 2.08 -5.62
C ARG A 58 14.44 3.49 -6.19
N ASP A 59 15.04 3.65 -7.36
CA ASP A 59 15.20 4.97 -8.00
C ASP A 59 13.86 5.59 -8.47
N ASN A 60 12.81 4.78 -8.56
CA ASN A 60 11.45 5.21 -8.92
C ASN A 60 10.59 5.56 -7.69
N LEU A 61 11.12 5.41 -6.48
CA LEU A 61 10.39 5.66 -5.23
C LEU A 61 10.59 7.09 -4.72
N ALA A 62 9.51 7.67 -4.22
CA ALA A 62 9.59 8.96 -3.55
C ALA A 62 10.36 8.84 -2.22
N THR A 63 11.26 9.78 -1.95
CA THR A 63 11.95 9.88 -0.67
C THR A 63 11.21 10.83 0.27
N LEU A 64 10.79 10.32 1.43
CA LEU A 64 10.23 11.13 2.52
C LEU A 64 11.32 11.45 3.55
N LYS A 65 11.31 12.65 4.13
CA LYS A 65 12.29 13.12 5.13
C LYS A 65 11.57 13.67 6.36
N GLY A 66 12.17 13.50 7.54
CA GLY A 66 11.60 13.91 8.82
C GLY A 66 10.84 12.78 9.53
N GLU A 67 10.11 13.13 10.59
CA GLU A 67 9.34 12.17 11.39
C GLU A 67 8.00 11.82 10.73
N LEU A 68 7.66 10.53 10.74
CA LEU A 68 6.37 10.01 10.30
C LEU A 68 5.32 10.15 11.42
N LEU A 69 4.89 11.39 11.66
CA LEU A 69 3.76 11.69 12.53
C LEU A 69 2.44 11.62 11.75
N MET A 70 1.35 11.20 12.37
CA MET A 70 0.02 11.07 11.73
C MET A 70 -0.37 12.31 10.90
N ALA A 71 -0.09 13.52 11.39
CA ALA A 71 -0.36 14.78 10.70
C ALA A 71 0.45 14.95 9.40
N ASN A 72 1.72 14.50 9.38
CA ASN A 72 2.61 14.61 8.23
C ASN A 72 2.38 13.47 7.22
N ILE A 73 1.96 12.30 7.70
CA ILE A 73 1.62 11.13 6.88
C ILE A 73 0.50 11.48 5.88
N CYS A 74 -0.54 12.17 6.33
CA CYS A 74 -1.68 12.55 5.48
C CYS A 74 -1.25 13.48 4.32
N ALA A 75 -0.26 14.34 4.56
CA ALA A 75 0.32 15.23 3.55
C ALA A 75 1.14 14.48 2.48
N CYS A 76 1.86 13.43 2.90
CA CYS A 76 2.76 12.67 2.03
C CYS A 76 2.04 11.61 1.18
N ILE A 77 0.96 11.02 1.68
CA ILE A 77 0.27 9.90 1.01
C ILE A 77 -0.87 10.40 0.09
N ALA A 78 -1.39 11.62 0.31
CA ALA A 78 -2.43 12.22 -0.54
C ALA A 78 -2.12 13.69 -0.92
N PRO A 79 -1.14 13.94 -1.81
CA PRO A 79 -0.72 15.31 -2.17
C PRO A 79 -1.87 16.17 -2.73
N SER A 80 -2.83 15.54 -3.42
CA SER A 80 -3.92 16.22 -4.12
C SER A 80 -5.02 16.72 -3.20
N VAL A 81 -5.30 16.03 -2.09
CA VAL A 81 -6.42 16.35 -1.18
C VAL A 81 -6.03 17.44 -0.20
N LEU A 82 -4.79 17.42 0.29
CA LEU A 82 -4.32 18.40 1.28
C LEU A 82 -4.05 19.79 0.67
N ARG A 83 -3.63 19.87 -0.60
CA ARG A 83 -3.38 21.16 -1.28
C ARG A 83 -4.65 22.02 -1.36
N VAL A 84 -5.82 21.39 -1.51
CA VAL A 84 -7.14 22.07 -1.49
C VAL A 84 -7.52 22.53 -0.08
N TRP A 85 -7.24 21.72 0.95
CA TRP A 85 -7.58 22.07 2.33
C TRP A 85 -6.70 23.20 2.89
N ILE A 86 -5.38 23.19 2.60
CA ILE A 86 -4.46 24.26 3.02
C ILE A 86 -4.81 25.59 2.35
N SER A 87 -5.25 25.59 1.09
CA SER A 87 -5.70 26.82 0.40
C SER A 87 -6.99 27.43 0.97
N LYS A 88 -7.72 26.70 1.82
CA LYS A 88 -8.98 27.14 2.45
C LYS A 88 -8.84 27.44 3.93
N LEU A 89 -7.68 27.19 4.54
CA LEU A 89 -7.45 27.56 5.94
C LEU A 89 -7.21 29.07 6.05
N PRO A 90 -7.98 29.80 6.88
CA PRO A 90 -7.75 31.22 7.08
C PRO A 90 -6.35 31.43 7.66
N THR A 91 -5.63 32.42 7.13
CA THR A 91 -4.23 32.79 7.41
C THR A 91 -3.89 33.06 8.89
N ARG A 92 -4.86 33.00 9.80
CA ARG A 92 -4.68 33.23 11.24
C ARG A 92 -4.18 32.03 12.05
N VAL A 93 -4.15 30.81 11.48
CA VAL A 93 -3.75 29.59 12.23
C VAL A 93 -2.24 29.28 12.08
N LEU A 94 -1.51 30.07 11.29
CA LEU A 94 -0.05 29.91 11.06
C LEU A 94 0.78 31.05 11.69
N LYS A 95 0.42 31.46 12.92
CA LYS A 95 1.30 32.26 13.78
C LYS A 95 1.61 31.49 15.05
#